data_AF-A0A3P7GL00-F1
#
_entry.id   AF-A0A3P7GL00-F1
#
_cell.length_a   1.000
_cell.length_b   1.000
_cell.length_c   1.000
_cell.angle_alpha   90.00
_cell.angle_beta   90.00
_cell.angle_gamma   90.00
#
_symmetry.space_group_name_H-M   'P 1'
#
loop_
_entity.id
_entity.type
_entity.pdbx_description
1 polymer ?
#
loop_
_entity_poly.entity_id
_entity_poly.type
_entity_poly.pdbx_seq_one_letter_code
_entity_poly.pdbx_strand_id
1 'polypeptide(L)'
;MVWVKRKKTSATTPTTAMAARCFTTLILQLYILLTISVGTIYFHHIKESDFKPNRYYTCTAENTKLRDYKFGNQFRLDVTKNRRRALWFVKWQ
;
A
#
# COMPACT_ATOMS: atom_id res chain seq x y z
N MET A 1 -1.24 -20.58 61.68
CA MET A 1 -0.87 -19.69 60.56
C MET A 1 -0.50 -20.56 59.37
N VAL A 2 -1.24 -20.50 58.27
CA VAL A 2 -1.01 -21.34 57.07
C VAL A 2 -0.18 -20.54 56.06
N TRP A 3 1.02 -21.01 55.75
CA TRP A 3 1.89 -20.42 54.74
C TRP A 3 1.64 -21.06 53.37
N VAL A 4 1.07 -20.30 52.44
CA VAL A 4 0.90 -20.73 51.04
C VAL A 4 2.05 -20.19 50.21
N LYS A 5 2.89 -21.09 49.68
CA LYS A 5 4.03 -20.76 48.84
C LYS A 5 3.57 -20.62 47.38
N ARG A 6 3.51 -19.39 46.85
CA ARG A 6 3.22 -19.13 45.42
C ARG A 6 4.38 -19.64 44.55
N LYS A 7 4.10 -20.58 43.64
CA LYS A 7 5.01 -21.04 42.59
C LYS A 7 5.14 -19.92 41.55
N LYS A 8 6.36 -19.38 41.36
CA LYS A 8 6.67 -18.46 40.26
C LYS A 8 6.59 -19.23 38.95
N THR A 9 5.50 -19.07 38.23
CA THR A 9 5.39 -19.52 36.84
C THR A 9 6.21 -18.55 36.00
N SER A 10 7.45 -18.90 35.65
CA SER A 10 8.14 -18.23 34.55
C SER A 10 7.34 -18.51 33.30
N ALA A 11 6.67 -17.49 32.78
CA ALA A 11 6.04 -17.54 31.48
C ALA A 11 7.14 -17.60 30.42
N THR A 12 7.63 -18.81 30.15
CA THR A 12 8.46 -19.07 28.97
C THR A 12 7.57 -18.85 27.76
N THR A 13 7.64 -17.65 27.21
CA THR A 13 6.98 -17.36 25.94
C THR A 13 7.63 -18.28 24.91
N PRO A 14 6.88 -19.11 24.16
CA PRO A 14 7.49 -20.03 23.22
C PRO A 14 8.27 -19.21 22.18
N THR A 15 9.57 -19.48 22.06
CA THR A 15 10.49 -18.84 21.10
C THR A 15 9.96 -18.89 19.67
N THR A 16 9.13 -19.90 19.35
CA THR A 16 8.42 -20.03 18.06
C THR A 16 7.38 -18.94 17.84
N ALA A 17 6.67 -18.47 18.87
CA ALA A 17 5.67 -17.41 18.75
C ALA A 17 6.32 -16.02 18.54
N MET A 18 7.49 -15.80 19.14
CA MET A 18 8.26 -14.57 18.89
C MET A 18 8.81 -14.53 17.45
N ALA A 19 9.38 -15.63 16.96
CA ALA A 19 9.88 -15.72 15.59
C ALA A 19 8.77 -15.50 14.54
N ALA A 20 7.59 -16.09 14.76
CA ALA A 20 6.44 -15.90 13.88
C ALA A 20 5.96 -14.44 13.83
N ARG A 21 5.92 -13.76 14.99
CA ARG A 21 5.56 -12.32 15.05
C ARG A 21 6.57 -11.42 14.36
N CYS A 22 7.87 -11.71 14.45
CA CYS A 22 8.90 -10.96 13.73
C CYS A 22 8.79 -11.17 12.21
N PHE A 23 8.47 -12.38 11.75
CA PHE A 23 8.33 -12.66 10.33
C PHE A 23 7.13 -11.92 9.71
N THR A 24 5.98 -11.90 10.41
CA THR A 24 4.79 -11.20 9.92
C THR A 24 4.97 -9.68 9.87
N THR A 25 5.67 -9.08 10.84
CA THR A 25 5.97 -7.64 10.80
C THR A 25 6.94 -7.28 9.68
N LEU A 26 7.93 -8.13 9.40
CA LEU A 26 8.91 -7.90 8.33
C LEU A 26 8.28 -8.01 6.94
N ILE A 27 7.37 -8.97 6.74
CA ILE A 27 6.54 -9.04 5.52
C ILE A 27 5.68 -7.79 5.37
N LEU A 28 5.02 -7.34 6.44
CA LEU A 28 4.18 -6.15 6.39
C LEU A 28 4.99 -4.89 6.05
N GLN A 29 6.19 -4.74 6.63
CA GLN A 29 7.10 -3.64 6.31
C GLN A 29 7.57 -3.69 4.86
N LEU A 30 7.93 -4.87 4.34
CA LEU A 30 8.33 -5.05 2.95
C LEU A 30 7.17 -4.70 1.99
N TYR A 31 5.95 -5.12 2.34
CA TYR A 31 4.74 -4.79 1.58
C TYR A 31 4.50 -3.28 1.56
N ILE A 32 4.60 -2.60 2.70
CA ILE A 32 4.44 -1.14 2.79
C ILE A 32 5.54 -0.43 1.98
N LEU A 33 6.79 -0.88 2.05
CA LEU A 33 7.87 -0.29 1.26
C LEU A 33 7.62 -0.47 -0.24
N LEU A 34 7.13 -1.63 -0.65
CA LEU A 34 6.77 -1.93 -2.03
C LEU A 34 5.56 -1.09 -2.49
N THR A 35 4.57 -0.84 -1.63
CA THR A 35 3.44 0.01 -2.00
C THR A 35 3.81 1.49 -2.07
N ILE A 36 4.79 1.95 -1.29
CA ILE A 36 5.29 3.33 -1.36
C ILE A 36 6.15 3.55 -2.61
N SER A 37 6.94 2.56 -3.03
CA SER A 37 7.76 2.67 -4.25
C SER A 37 6.90 2.74 -5.51
N VAL A 38 5.71 2.13 -5.49
CA VAL A 38 4.69 2.28 -6.51
C VAL A 38 3.86 3.54 -6.22
N GLY A 39 4.27 4.67 -6.79
CA GLY A 39 3.55 5.94 -6.63
C GLY A 39 2.04 5.79 -6.91
N THR A 40 1.22 6.38 -6.05
CA THR A 40 -0.25 6.38 -6.17
C THR A 40 -0.75 7.79 -6.47
N ILE A 41 -1.77 7.89 -7.34
CA ILE A 41 -2.48 9.13 -7.63
C ILE A 41 -3.93 9.01 -7.16
N TYR A 42 -4.40 10.02 -6.41
CA TYR A 42 -5.77 10.08 -5.95
C TYR A 42 -6.49 11.26 -6.59
N PHE A 43 -7.66 10.98 -7.16
CA PHE A 43 -8.54 12.00 -7.72
C PHE A 43 -9.64 12.31 -6.71
N HIS A 44 -9.63 13.51 -6.15
CA HIS A 44 -10.64 13.99 -5.21
C HIS A 44 -11.72 14.79 -5.94
N HIS A 45 -12.96 14.73 -5.44
CA HIS A 45 -14.10 15.52 -5.94
C HIS A 45 -14.43 15.36 -7.43
N ILE A 46 -14.17 14.18 -8.02
CA ILE A 46 -14.52 13.90 -9.41
C ILE A 46 -16.04 13.98 -9.61
N LYS A 47 -16.45 14.77 -10.60
CA LYS A 47 -17.83 14.90 -11.08
C LYS A 47 -17.98 14.17 -12.41
N GLU A 48 -19.21 13.85 -12.79
CA GLU A 48 -19.50 13.26 -14.10
C GLU A 48 -19.03 14.14 -15.27
N SER A 49 -19.06 15.47 -15.10
CA SER A 49 -18.54 16.43 -16.09
C SER A 49 -17.03 16.31 -16.37
N ASP A 50 -16.29 15.72 -15.44
CA ASP A 50 -14.84 15.54 -15.55
C ASP A 50 -14.49 14.32 -16.41
N PHE A 51 -15.46 13.45 -16.66
CA PHE A 51 -15.33 12.38 -17.63
C PHE A 51 -15.15 12.95 -19.04
N LYS A 52 -14.00 12.67 -19.64
CA LYS A 52 -13.70 13.01 -21.04
C LYS A 52 -13.39 11.73 -21.80
N PRO A 53 -14.18 11.36 -22.82
CA PRO A 53 -14.05 10.05 -23.43
C PRO A 53 -12.73 9.83 -24.18
N ASN A 54 -12.11 10.92 -24.64
CA ASN A 54 -10.85 10.90 -25.39
C ASN A 54 -9.66 11.33 -24.52
N ARG A 55 -9.74 11.16 -23.19
CA ARG A 55 -8.67 11.55 -22.25
C ARG A 55 -8.11 10.33 -21.52
N TYR A 56 -6.80 10.20 -21.60
CA TYR A 56 -6.03 9.17 -20.93
C TYR A 56 -5.00 9.81 -20.01
N TYR A 57 -4.73 9.15 -18.89
CA TYR A 57 -3.75 9.55 -17.89
C TYR A 57 -2.66 8.48 -17.85
N THR A 58 -1.41 8.89 -17.62
CA THR A 58 -0.29 7.97 -17.38
C THR A 58 0.65 8.57 -16.33
N CYS A 59 1.35 7.71 -15.58
CA CYS A 59 2.45 8.18 -14.76
C CYS A 59 3.69 8.41 -15.63
N THR A 60 4.47 9.44 -15.27
CA THR A 60 5.77 9.70 -15.88
C THR A 60 6.80 9.79 -14.76
N ALA A 61 7.93 9.10 -14.89
CA ALA A 61 9.10 9.37 -14.05
C ALA A 61 10.25 9.89 -14.92
N GLU A 62 10.92 10.90 -14.38
CA GLU A 62 12.12 11.47 -14.97
C GLU A 62 13.36 10.94 -14.25
N ASN A 63 14.33 10.47 -15.02
CA ASN A 63 15.67 10.24 -14.53
C ASN A 63 16.49 11.53 -14.69
N THR A 64 16.65 12.28 -13.60
CA THR A 64 17.36 13.57 -13.60
C THR A 64 18.83 13.49 -14.02
N LYS A 65 19.46 12.30 -13.94
CA LYS A 65 20.87 12.10 -14.33
C LYS A 65 21.03 11.82 -15.82
N LEU A 66 20.15 10.99 -16.40
CA LEU A 66 20.20 10.61 -17.81
C LEU A 66 19.34 11.52 -18.70
N ARG A 67 18.50 12.38 -18.10
CA ARG A 67 17.46 13.18 -18.78
C ARG A 67 16.48 12.33 -19.59
N ASP A 68 16.26 11.11 -19.13
CA ASP A 68 15.34 10.15 -19.75
C ASP A 68 14.00 10.13 -19.02
N TYR A 69 12.93 9.95 -19.78
CA TYR A 69 11.58 9.81 -19.26
C TYR A 69 11.08 8.38 -19.45
N LYS A 70 10.47 7.83 -18.41
CA LYS A 70 9.72 6.57 -18.49
C LYS A 70 8.25 6.84 -18.27
N PHE A 71 7.43 6.25 -19.13
CA PHE A 71 5.98 6.35 -19.09
C PHE A 71 5.39 5.02 -18.63
N GLY A 72 4.45 5.07 -17.70
CA GLY A 72 3.67 3.90 -17.33
C GLY A 72 2.55 3.62 -18.32
N ASN A 73 1.70 2.67 -17.96
CA ASN A 73 0.55 2.35 -18.79
C ASN A 73 -0.51 3.45 -18.73
N GLN A 74 -1.12 3.72 -19.88
CA GLN A 74 -2.26 4.63 -19.95
C GLN A 74 -3.49 4.02 -19.29
N PHE A 75 -4.27 4.87 -18.63
CA PHE A 75 -5.56 4.53 -18.05
C PHE A 75 -6.59 5.62 -18.31
N ARG A 76 -7.87 5.25 -18.27
CA ARG A 76 -9.00 6.18 -18.39
C ARG A 76 -9.74 6.27 -17.07
N LEU A 77 -10.22 7.46 -16.74
CA LEU A 77 -11.15 7.63 -15.63
C LEU A 77 -12.55 7.30 -16.12
N ASP A 78 -13.18 6.25 -15.58
CA ASP A 78 -14.58 5.93 -15.83
C ASP A 78 -15.44 6.37 -14.64
N VAL A 79 -16.11 7.52 -14.80
CA VAL A 79 -16.92 8.14 -13.75
C VAL A 79 -18.37 7.70 -13.91
N THR A 80 -18.79 6.68 -13.16
CA THR A 80 -20.20 6.27 -13.12
C THR A 80 -20.97 7.11 -12.11
N LYS A 81 -22.19 7.56 -12.45
CA LYS A 81 -23.12 8.15 -11.47
C LYS A 81 -23.19 7.24 -10.24
N ASN A 82 -23.08 7.83 -9.05
CA ASN A 82 -23.23 7.17 -7.75
C ASN A 82 -22.07 6.32 -7.18
N ARG A 83 -20.84 6.41 -7.68
CA ARG A 83 -19.69 5.83 -6.97
C ARG A 83 -18.59 6.86 -6.72
N ARG A 84 -18.37 7.20 -5.44
CA ARG A 84 -17.09 7.77 -4.96
C ARG A 84 -16.02 6.69 -5.11
N ARG A 85 -15.58 6.44 -6.33
CA ARG A 85 -14.57 5.43 -6.64
C ARG A 85 -13.21 6.11 -6.64
N ALA A 86 -12.49 5.97 -5.53
CA ALA A 86 -11.04 6.07 -5.57
C ALA A 86 -10.57 5.01 -6.57
N LEU A 87 -10.08 5.44 -7.73
CA LEU A 87 -9.56 4.56 -8.74
C LEU A 87 -8.06 4.42 -8.47
N TRP A 88 -7.68 3.29 -7.89
CA TRP A 88 -6.30 2.96 -7.60
C TRP A 88 -5.64 2.52 -8.89
N PHE A 89 -4.69 3.30 -9.40
CA PHE A 89 -3.90 2.89 -10.55
C PHE A 89 -2.47 2.56 -10.12
N VAL A 90 -2.15 1.29 -10.29
CA VAL A 90 -0.81 0.72 -10.18
C VAL A 90 -0.47 0.12 -11.53
N LYS A 91 0.43 0.75 -12.29
CA LYS A 91 1.20 0.02 -13.31
C LYS A 91 2.49 0.76 -13.69
N TRP A 92 3.54 0.45 -12.95
CA TRP A 92 4.90 0.46 -13.47
C TRP A 92 5.18 -0.97 -13.95
N GLN A 93 5.38 -1.15 -15.26
CA GLN A 93 6.06 -2.33 -15.84
C GLN A 93 7.46 -1.88 -16.27
#